data_AF-A0A656JWS5-F1
#
_entry.id   AF-A0A656JWS5-F1
#
_cell.length_a   1.000
_cell.length_b   1.000
_cell.length_c   1.000
_cell.angle_alpha   90.00
_cell.angle_beta   90.00
_cell.angle_gamma   90.00
#
_symmetry.space_group_name_H-M   'P 1'
#
loop_
_entity.id
_entity.type
_entity.pdbx_description
1 polymer ?
#
loop_
_entity_poly.entity_id
_entity_poly.type
_entity_poly.pdbx_seq_one_letter_code
_entity_poly.pdbx_strand_id
1 'polypeptide(L)'
;MRMFSQWRAALSLTFFVSMTLATHANASVVMNGTRVIFPASANEKTLQFSNEGQPPYAVQIWLDKGDVNSTAATADAPIVA
;
A
#
# COMPACT_ATOMS: atom_id res chain seq x y z
N MET A 1 -16.78 -43.50 -10.94
CA MET A 1 -15.85 -42.65 -11.71
C MET A 1 -16.38 -41.24 -12.03
N ARG A 2 -17.67 -41.04 -12.34
CA ARG A 2 -18.24 -39.70 -12.65
C ARG A 2 -18.16 -38.67 -11.50
N MET A 3 -18.36 -39.11 -10.26
CA MET A 3 -18.29 -38.25 -9.07
C MET A 3 -16.91 -37.57 -8.91
N PHE A 4 -15.81 -38.32 -8.98
CA PHE A 4 -14.46 -37.74 -8.90
C PHE A 4 -14.12 -36.77 -10.05
N SER A 5 -14.67 -36.98 -11.25
CA SER A 5 -14.50 -36.07 -12.39
C SER A 5 -15.25 -34.75 -12.20
N GLN A 6 -16.44 -34.78 -11.59
CA GLN A 6 -17.25 -33.59 -11.35
C GLN A 6 -16.62 -32.69 -10.28
N TRP A 7 -16.01 -33.26 -9.24
CA TRP A 7 -15.31 -32.51 -8.19
C TRP A 7 -14.05 -31.81 -8.70
N ARG A 8 -13.29 -32.47 -9.58
CA ARG A 8 -12.11 -31.87 -10.22
C ARG A 8 -12.50 -30.70 -11.12
N ALA A 9 -13.56 -30.86 -11.92
CA ALA A 9 -14.08 -29.79 -12.77
C ALA A 9 -14.59 -28.60 -11.95
N ALA A 10 -15.30 -28.85 -10.85
CA ALA A 10 -15.75 -27.79 -9.94
C ALA A 10 -14.58 -27.02 -9.32
N LEU A 11 -13.55 -27.71 -8.82
CA LEU A 11 -12.35 -27.08 -8.26
C LEU A 11 -11.60 -26.25 -9.31
N SER A 12 -11.43 -26.77 -10.53
CA SER A 12 -10.79 -26.04 -11.62
C SER A 12 -11.58 -24.78 -12.02
N LEU A 13 -12.91 -24.87 -12.05
CA LEU A 13 -13.77 -23.73 -12.36
C LEU A 13 -13.70 -22.67 -11.25
N THR A 14 -13.79 -23.06 -9.98
CA THR A 14 -13.67 -22.13 -8.85
C THR A 14 -12.29 -21.44 -8.84
N PHE A 15 -11.21 -22.18 -9.11
CA PHE A 15 -9.87 -21.60 -9.21
C PHE A 15 -9.77 -20.59 -10.36
N PHE A 16 -10.31 -20.93 -11.53
CA PHE A 16 -10.31 -20.04 -12.70
C PHE A 16 -11.11 -18.76 -12.44
N VAL A 17 -12.30 -18.87 -11.85
CA VAL A 17 -13.13 -17.72 -11.46
C VAL A 17 -12.42 -16.86 -10.42
N SER A 18 -11.80 -17.47 -9.41
CA SER A 18 -11.04 -16.74 -8.39
C SER A 18 -9.88 -15.94 -8.98
N MET A 19 -9.18 -16.46 -9.99
CA MET A 19 -8.11 -15.72 -10.66
C MET A 19 -8.64 -14.50 -11.44
N THR A 20 -9.83 -14.60 -12.03
CA THR A 20 -10.43 -13.49 -12.80
C THR A 20 -10.99 -12.37 -11.93
N LEU A 21 -11.25 -12.62 -10.65
CA LEU A 21 -11.81 -11.64 -9.70
C LEU A 21 -10.73 -10.89 -8.90
N ALA A 22 -9.45 -11.19 -9.09
CA ALA A 22 -8.38 -10.51 -8.40
C ALA A 22 -8.33 -9.03 -8.82
N THR A 23 -8.44 -8.12 -7.85
CA THR A 23 -8.29 -6.69 -8.08
C THR A 23 -6.82 -6.27 -8.01
N HIS A 24 -6.43 -5.32 -8.87
CA HIS A 24 -5.10 -4.72 -8.79
C HIS A 24 -5.07 -3.60 -7.76
N ALA A 25 -4.06 -3.60 -6.90
CA ALA A 25 -3.73 -2.44 -6.09
C ALA A 25 -3.07 -1.39 -7.01
N ASN A 26 -3.71 -0.23 -7.16
CA ASN A 26 -3.19 0.89 -7.94
C ASN A 26 -2.66 1.96 -6.99
N ALA A 27 -1.37 2.29 -7.11
CA ALA A 27 -0.75 3.40 -6.41
C ALA A 27 -0.44 4.51 -7.41
N SER A 28 -0.81 5.75 -7.06
CA SER A 28 -0.64 6.90 -7.95
C SER A 28 0.07 8.08 -7.29
N VAL A 29 0.21 8.08 -5.96
CA VAL A 29 0.96 9.10 -5.23
C VAL A 29 2.42 8.67 -5.13
N VAL A 30 3.33 9.48 -5.65
CA VAL A 30 4.76 9.21 -5.73
C VAL A 30 5.53 10.24 -4.91
N MET A 31 6.52 9.78 -4.13
CA MET A 31 7.50 10.62 -3.43
C MET A 31 8.83 10.61 -4.18
N ASN A 32 9.58 11.71 -4.13
CA ASN A 32 10.95 11.75 -4.63
C ASN A 32 11.89 10.87 -3.78
N GLY A 33 12.27 9.71 -4.30
CA GLY A 33 13.19 8.76 -3.66
C GLY A 33 12.49 7.79 -2.69
N THR A 34 13.29 6.91 -2.07
CA THR A 34 12.79 5.84 -1.16
C THR A 34 13.29 5.99 0.27
N ARG A 35 14.04 7.06 0.56
CA ARG A 35 14.61 7.36 1.88
C ARG A 35 14.75 8.85 2.08
N VAL A 36 14.40 9.31 3.27
CA VAL A 36 14.69 10.66 3.74
C VAL A 36 15.91 10.63 4.66
N ILE A 37 17.01 11.26 4.23
CA ILE A 37 18.17 11.52 5.10
C ILE A 37 17.96 12.89 5.74
N PHE A 38 17.85 12.95 7.06
CA PHE A 38 17.66 14.18 7.83
C PHE A 38 18.97 14.55 8.54
N PRO A 39 19.72 15.57 8.08
CA PRO A 39 20.97 15.99 8.71
C PRO A 39 20.74 16.53 10.13
N ALA A 40 21.67 16.27 11.04
CA ALA A 40 21.56 16.71 12.43
C ALA A 40 21.49 18.25 12.60
N SER A 41 22.01 19.01 11.64
CA SER A 41 21.97 20.47 11.64
C SER A 41 20.71 21.07 11.00
N ALA A 42 19.84 20.25 10.43
CA ALA A 42 18.62 20.70 9.78
C ALA A 42 17.45 20.73 10.77
N ASN A 43 16.61 21.76 10.68
CA ASN A 43 15.36 21.83 11.46
C ASN A 43 14.17 21.24 10.70
N GLU A 44 14.24 21.25 9.37
CA GLU A 44 13.18 20.76 8.49
C GLU A 44 13.76 20.18 7.20
N LYS A 45 12.95 19.37 6.52
CA LYS A 45 13.23 18.89 5.17
C LYS A 45 11.93 18.77 4.39
N THR A 46 11.84 19.45 3.26
CA THR A 46 10.66 19.40 2.40
C THR A 46 10.60 18.06 1.66
N LEU A 47 9.44 17.40 1.74
CA LEU A 47 9.11 16.24 0.94
C LEU A 47 8.11 16.65 -0.14
N GLN A 48 8.33 16.17 -1.36
CA GLN A 48 7.42 16.43 -2.48
C GLN A 48 6.70 15.14 -2.85
N PHE A 49 5.39 15.27 -3.01
CA PHE A 49 4.50 14.21 -3.47
C PHE A 49 3.83 14.66 -4.76
N SER A 50 3.74 13.76 -5.74
CA SER A 50 2.99 13.97 -6.98
C SER A 50 1.89 12.93 -7.09
N ASN A 51 0.70 13.35 -7.53
CA ASN A 51 -0.37 12.44 -7.91
C ASN A 51 -0.32 12.25 -9.43
N GLU A 52 0.17 11.10 -9.87
CA GLU A 52 0.24 10.69 -11.29
C GLU A 52 -1.06 10.03 -11.78
N GLY A 53 -2.05 9.89 -10.89
CA GLY A 53 -3.35 9.32 -11.20
C GLY A 53 -4.30 10.34 -11.80
N GLN A 54 -5.26 9.85 -12.59
CA GLN A 54 -6.32 10.68 -13.15
C GLN A 54 -7.26 11.28 -12.08
N PRO A 55 -7.73 10.53 -11.07
CA PRO A 55 -8.57 11.11 -10.02
C PRO A 55 -7.73 11.86 -8.96
N PRO A 56 -8.32 12.84 -8.27
CA PRO A 56 -7.69 13.45 -7.10
C PRO A 56 -7.63 12.44 -5.94
N TYR A 57 -6.55 12.49 -5.15
CA TYR A 57 -6.38 11.70 -3.93
C TYR A 57 -6.14 12.59 -2.71
N ALA A 58 -6.66 12.16 -1.56
CA ALA A 58 -6.24 12.67 -0.26
C ALA A 58 -4.94 11.96 0.17
N VAL A 59 -3.95 12.72 0.62
CA VAL A 59 -2.67 12.19 1.10
C VAL A 59 -2.58 12.40 2.60
N GLN A 60 -2.31 11.33 3.34
CA GLN A 60 -2.08 11.35 4.78
C GLN A 60 -0.69 10.78 5.06
N ILE A 61 0.06 11.45 5.95
CA ILE A 61 1.43 11.10 6.29
C ILE A 61 1.53 11.03 7.81
N TRP A 62 2.24 10.03 8.32
CA TRP A 62 2.63 9.93 9.72
C TRP A 62 3.96 9.20 9.82
N LEU A 63 4.61 9.29 10.99
CA LEU A 63 5.85 8.58 11.28
C LEU A 63 5.61 7.65 12.47
N ASP A 64 6.12 6.42 12.39
CA ASP A 64 6.09 5.44 13.46
C ASP A 64 7.51 5.04 13.90
N LYS A 65 7.62 4.33 15.04
CA LYS A 65 8.90 3.80 15.56
C LYS A 65 9.07 2.29 15.31
N GLY A 66 8.70 1.82 14.12
CA GLY A 66 8.80 0.42 13.71
C GLY A 66 7.55 -0.42 13.99
N ASP A 67 6.42 0.22 14.29
CA ASP A 67 5.13 -0.44 14.43
C ASP A 67 4.35 -0.39 13.11
N VAL A 68 4.23 -1.55 12.46
CA VAL A 68 3.55 -1.70 11.17
C VAL A 68 2.05 -1.40 11.24
N ASN A 69 1.47 -1.45 12.45
CA ASN A 69 0.05 -1.20 12.67
C ASN A 69 -0.22 0.25 13.12
N SER A 70 0.82 1.07 13.25
CA SER A 70 0.65 2.48 13.61
C SER A 70 -0.16 3.21 12.54
N THR A 71 -1.06 4.07 13.00
CA THR A 71 -1.88 4.95 12.17
C THR A 71 -1.51 6.40 12.43
N ALA A 72 -2.01 7.32 11.61
CA ALA A 72 -1.82 8.75 11.87
C ALA A 72 -2.36 9.22 13.24
N ALA A 73 -3.36 8.53 13.80
CA ALA A 73 -3.90 8.86 15.12
C ALA A 73 -3.08 8.29 16.29
N THR A 74 -2.26 7.26 16.04
CA THR A 74 -1.48 6.54 17.07
C THR A 74 0.02 6.69 16.91
N ALA A 75 0.47 7.44 15.90
CA ALA A 75 1.85 7.70 15.59
C ALA A 75 2.61 8.31 16.78
N ASP A 76 3.79 7.77 17.07
CA ASP A 76 4.57 8.10 18.28
C ASP A 76 6.02 8.50 17.98
N ALA A 77 6.39 8.66 16.70
CA ALA A 77 7.73 9.07 16.29
C ALA A 77 8.12 10.45 16.86
N PRO A 78 9.43 10.68 17.12
CA PRO A 78 9.88 11.92 17.74
C PRO A 78 9.91 13.12 16.76
N ILE A 79 9.81 12.86 15.46
CA ILE A 79 9.77 13.87 14.40
C ILE A 79 8.33 13.94 13.89
N VAL A 80 7.83 15.16 13.70
CA VAL A 80 6.49 15.44 13.17
C VAL A 80 6.58 15.62 11.66
N ALA A 81 5.62 15.05 10.92
CA ALA A 81 5.45 15.24 9.47
C ALA A 81 4.66 16.51 9.15
#